data_AF-A0A1W1DC15-F1
#
_entry.id   AF-A0A1W1DC15-F1
#
_cell.length_a   1.000
_cell.length_b   1.000
_cell.length_c   1.000
_cell.angle_alpha   90.00
_cell.angle_beta   90.00
_cell.angle_gamma   90.00
#
_symmetry.space_group_name_H-M   'P 1'
#
loop_
_entity.id
_entity.type
_entity.pdbx_description
1 polymer ?
#
loop_
_entity_poly.entity_id
_entity_poly.type
_entity_poly.pdbx_seq_one_letter_code
_entity_poly.pdbx_strand_id
1 'polypeptide(L)' 'MAGAPKFGNKADWASRLKRGIDDLVKVAISGKGAMPPKGTCATCSADELRAAIEHMVQ' A
#
# COMPACT_ATOMS: atom_id res chain seq x y z
N MET A 1 2.15 -14.77 5.18
CA MET A 1 1.56 -13.62 4.45
C MET A 1 1.91 -13.74 2.98
N ALA A 2 1.10 -14.49 2.21
CA ALA A 2 1.32 -14.62 0.77
C ALA A 2 0.72 -13.38 0.05
N GLY A 3 1.49 -12.75 -0.85
CA GLY A 3 0.99 -11.71 -1.76
C GLY A 3 1.12 -10.24 -1.30
N ALA A 4 1.85 -9.95 -0.21
CA ALA A 4 2.27 -8.58 0.08
C ALA A 4 3.39 -8.16 -0.91
N PRO A 5 3.34 -6.94 -1.48
CA PRO A 5 4.37 -6.47 -2.39
C PRO A 5 5.67 -6.22 -1.62
N LYS A 6 6.80 -6.64 -2.19
CA LYS A 6 8.11 -6.37 -1.58
C LYS A 6 8.53 -4.93 -1.84
N PHE A 7 9.26 -4.35 -0.89
CA PHE A 7 9.91 -3.05 -1.03
C PHE A 7 10.80 -3.04 -2.29
N GLY A 8 10.65 -2.01 -3.13
CA GLY A 8 11.42 -1.81 -4.36
C GLY A 8 11.20 -2.87 -5.46
N ASN A 9 10.32 -3.85 -5.26
CA ASN A 9 10.03 -4.85 -6.28
C ASN A 9 9.06 -4.29 -7.31
N LYS A 10 9.63 -3.71 -8.37
CA LYS A 10 8.86 -3.14 -9.49
C LYS A 10 7.85 -4.12 -10.10
N ALA A 11 8.14 -5.42 -10.12
CA ALA A 11 7.21 -6.42 -10.65
C ALA A 11 5.96 -6.57 -9.77
N ASP A 12 6.12 -6.56 -8.45
CA ASP A 12 4.99 -6.59 -7.50
C ASP A 12 4.15 -5.30 -7.55
N TRP A 13 4.81 -4.16 -7.79
CA TRP A 13 4.19 -2.84 -7.82
C TRP A 13 3.58 -2.46 -9.17
N ALA A 14 4.06 -2.97 -10.30
CA ALA A 14 3.61 -2.56 -11.63
C ALA A 14 2.09 -2.71 -11.83
N SER A 15 1.50 -3.83 -11.43
CA SER A 15 0.05 -4.06 -11.54
C SER A 15 -0.77 -3.20 -10.57
N ARG A 16 -0.18 -2.85 -9.42
CA ARG A 16 -0.79 -2.05 -8.36
C ARG A 16 -0.80 -0.56 -8.74
N LEU A 17 0.32 -0.07 -9.26
CA LEU A 17 0.49 1.31 -9.72
C LEU A 17 -0.41 1.63 -10.91
N LYS A 18 -0.79 0.65 -11.74
CA LYS A 18 -1.80 0.83 -12.80
C LYS A 18 -3.16 1.32 -12.28
N ARG A 19 -3.50 1.02 -11.02
CA ARG A 19 -4.74 1.51 -10.38
C ARG A 19 -4.61 2.95 -9.88
N GLY A 20 -3.38 3.49 -9.82
CA GLY A 20 -3.06 4.79 -9.23
C GLY A 20 -2.78 4.71 -7.73
N ILE A 21 -1.97 5.65 -7.23
CA ILE A 21 -1.57 5.72 -5.81
C ILE A 21 -2.79 5.96 -4.91
N ASP A 22 -3.74 6.82 -5.30
CA ASP A 22 -4.93 7.12 -4.50
C ASP A 22 -5.79 5.88 -4.21
N ASP A 23 -5.91 4.99 -5.20
CA ASP A 23 -6.66 3.75 -5.04
C ASP A 23 -5.92 2.76 -4.11
N LEU A 24 -4.58 2.75 -4.16
CA LEU A 24 -3.75 1.99 -3.22
C LEU A 24 -3.87 2.53 -1.79
N VAL A 25 -3.93 3.85 -1.61
CA VAL A 25 -4.14 4.49 -0.31
C VAL A 25 -5.52 4.12 0.25
N LYS A 26 -6.57 4.13 -0.56
CA LYS A 26 -7.91 3.68 -0.13
C LYS A 26 -7.92 2.23 0.32
N VAL A 27 -7.28 1.34 -0.45
CA VAL A 27 -7.10 -0.07 -0.08
C VAL A 27 -6.26 -0.21 1.19
N ALA A 28 -5.23 0.61 1.38
CA ALA A 28 -4.42 0.65 2.58
C ALA A 28 -5.25 1.03 3.81
N ILE A 29 -6.11 2.05 3.68
CA ILE A 29 -7.00 2.50 4.76
C ILE A 29 -8.03 1.43 5.09
N SER A 30 -8.72 0.87 4.10
CA SER A 30 -9.79 -0.12 4.32
C SER A 30 -9.27 -1.51 4.68
N GLY A 31 -8.02 -1.84 4.33
CA GLY A 31 -7.51 -3.20 4.39
C GLY A 31 -8.00 -4.05 3.21
N LYS A 32 -7.31 -5.16 2.93
CA LYS A 32 -7.70 -6.13 1.88
C LYS A 32 -7.14 -7.51 2.16
N GLY A 33 -8.03 -8.49 2.34
CA GLY A 33 -7.65 -9.88 2.58
C GLY A 33 -6.77 -10.02 3.82
N ALA A 34 -5.53 -10.47 3.64
CA ALA A 34 -4.55 -10.61 4.72
C ALA A 34 -3.89 -9.28 5.16
N MET A 35 -4.20 -8.16 4.50
CA MET A 35 -3.69 -6.84 4.87
C MET A 35 -4.69 -6.13 5.80
N PRO A 36 -4.33 -5.88 7.08
CA PRO A 36 -5.21 -5.17 8.01
C PRO A 36 -5.40 -3.70 7.61
N PRO A 37 -6.50 -3.07 8.04
CA PRO A 37 -6.74 -1.64 7.84
C PRO A 37 -5.57 -0.79 8.33
N LYS A 38 -5.24 0.25 7.55
CA LYS A 38 -4.09 1.16 7.73
C LYS A 38 -2.73 0.47 7.90
N GLY A 39 -2.57 -0.77 7.44
CA GLY A 39 -1.30 -1.51 7.56
C GLY A 39 -0.83 -1.65 9.01
N THR A 40 -1.76 -1.87 9.96
CA THR A 40 -1.53 -1.89 11.42
C THR A 40 -1.16 -0.55 12.06
N CYS A 41 -1.05 0.53 11.28
CA CYS A 41 -0.82 1.86 11.82
C CYS A 41 -2.15 2.57 12.11
N ALA A 42 -2.70 2.38 13.31
CA ALA A 42 -3.97 2.99 13.70
C ALA A 42 -3.96 4.54 13.66
N THR A 43 -2.78 5.13 13.93
CA THR A 43 -2.55 6.58 14.04
C THR A 43 -2.14 7.24 12.73
N CYS A 44 -1.80 6.48 11.69
CA CYS A 44 -1.36 7.06 10.42
C CYS A 44 -2.50 7.80 9.74
N SER A 45 -2.16 8.99 9.22
CA SER A 45 -3.01 9.77 8.32
C SER A 45 -3.00 9.21 6.89
N ALA A 46 -3.95 9.64 6.05
CA ALA A 46 -3.98 9.22 4.64
C ALA A 46 -2.71 9.67 3.89
N ASP A 47 -2.18 10.85 4.20
CA ASP A 47 -0.94 11.39 3.64
C ASP A 47 0.29 10.58 4.03
N GLU A 48 0.38 10.15 5.29
CA GLU A 48 1.47 9.25 5.73
C GLU A 48 1.40 7.89 5.05
N LEU A 49 0.20 7.34 4.87
CA LEU A 49 0.01 6.09 4.12
C LEU A 49 0.39 6.27 2.64
N ARG A 50 0.08 7.42 2.05
CA ARG A 50 0.50 7.77 0.69
C ARG A 50 2.01 7.82 0.56
N ALA A 51 2.68 8.56 1.43
CA ALA A 51 4.14 8.66 1.46
C ALA A 51 4.81 7.30 1.68
N ALA A 52 4.25 6.45 2.57
CA ALA A 52 4.75 5.10 2.79
C ALA A 52 4.61 4.21 1.55
N ILE A 53 3.48 4.28 0.83
CA ILE A 53 3.28 3.54 -0.42
C ILE A 53 4.28 4.00 -1.48
N GLU A 54 4.46 5.32 -1.65
CA GLU A 54 5.45 5.88 -2.57
C GLU A 54 6.87 5.43 -2.21
N HIS A 55 7.21 5.41 -0.92
CA HIS A 55 8.50 4.90 -0.45
C HIS A 55 8.69 3.41 -0.73
N MET A 56 7.66 2.57 -0.57
CA MET A 56 7.78 1.15 -0.88
C MET A 56 7.97 0.83 -2.36
N VAL A 57 7.64 1.79 -3.23
CA VAL A 57 7.76 1.69 -4.69
C VAL A 57 9.15 2.13 -5.19
N GLN A 58 9.91 2.88 -4.37
CA GLN A 58 11.25 3.38 -4.73
C GLN A 58 12.25 2.25 -5.02
#